data_AF-A0AAJ0GI70-F1
#
_entry.id   AF-A0AAJ0GI70-F1
#
_cell.length_a   1.000
_cell.length_b   1.000
_cell.length_c   1.000
_cell.angle_alpha   90.00
_cell.angle_beta   90.00
_cell.angle_gamma   90.00
#
_symmetry.space_group_name_H-M   'P 1'
#
loop_
_entity.id
_entity.type
_entity.pdbx_description
1 polymer ?
#
loop_
_entity_poly.entity_id
_entity_poly.type
_entity_poly.pdbx_seq_one_letter_code
_entity_poly.pdbx_strand_id
1 'polypeptide(L)'
;MSDLYEIKPSLGKGLGVFANVDIKQGDVIMEDKARMKIVNYHKWVSEYDIQKVFDPLSPADKKEFPQLHSGTLSQSSTNMRIYSANAFSIGGEDAGIMYFKIARVNHSCMPNSEMPGSDDGTGTTKLHAIQPIRKGEETFHSCLAGKADGSKADRQQHLERVYGFVCGCATCSLTGTELAMSDARRTIYMALNDKRVAAMSELLKPTASPNTSPDREQVASNFLMARMMEAEGWTSALIGDCYFMAVVSLLDQLKRHPFTVLATVKLAHEWVELAFKQIRASRPTGSMELQFTTQGWAYLQAGTPNFAKAKKAIDVLTAQGITTIPPEKFAIQCKDGRFVKFLSQDECFAIVRQGRKDLQSK
;
A
#
# COMPACT_ATOMS: atom_id res chain seq x y z
N MET A 1 -14.25 -3.25 -30.80
CA MET A 1 -13.40 -3.88 -29.76
C MET A 1 -14.35 -4.65 -28.87
N SER A 2 -14.09 -5.93 -28.57
CA SER A 2 -14.92 -6.64 -27.57
C SER A 2 -14.67 -6.00 -26.21
N ASP A 3 -15.73 -5.68 -25.47
CA ASP A 3 -15.60 -5.16 -24.11
C ASP A 3 -14.81 -6.15 -23.25
N LEU A 4 -13.82 -5.65 -22.48
CA LEU A 4 -12.95 -6.50 -21.65
C LEU A 4 -13.72 -7.26 -20.55
N TYR A 5 -14.88 -6.75 -20.17
CA TYR A 5 -15.73 -7.30 -19.13
C TYR A 5 -17.21 -7.17 -19.47
N GLU A 6 -18.04 -7.95 -18.77
CA GLU A 6 -19.49 -7.84 -18.77
C GLU A 6 -20.02 -7.75 -17.32
N ILE A 7 -21.11 -7.01 -17.12
CA ILE A 7 -21.83 -6.98 -15.83
C ILE A 7 -23.04 -7.89 -15.96
N LYS A 8 -23.12 -8.94 -15.14
CA LYS A 8 -24.20 -9.93 -15.18
C LYS A 8 -24.52 -10.47 -13.79
N PRO A 9 -25.63 -11.20 -13.59
CA PRO A 9 -25.94 -11.80 -12.30
C PRO A 9 -24.81 -12.68 -11.76
N SER A 10 -24.48 -12.48 -10.49
CA SER A 10 -23.52 -13.29 -9.72
C SER A 10 -24.29 -14.06 -8.64
N LEU A 11 -24.04 -15.37 -8.57
CA LEU A 11 -24.83 -16.28 -7.74
C LEU A 11 -24.75 -15.87 -6.26
N GLY A 12 -25.89 -15.46 -5.70
CA GLY A 12 -26.00 -15.04 -4.30
C GLY A 12 -25.38 -13.66 -3.98
N LYS A 13 -24.92 -12.89 -4.98
CA LYS A 13 -24.24 -11.59 -4.79
C LYS A 13 -24.88 -10.44 -5.58
N GLY A 14 -26.02 -10.67 -6.22
CA GLY A 14 -26.67 -9.67 -7.08
C GLY A 14 -26.00 -9.61 -8.46
N LEU A 15 -25.37 -8.50 -8.80
CA LEU A 15 -24.59 -8.37 -10.03
C LEU A 15 -23.10 -8.58 -9.73
N GLY A 16 -22.33 -8.94 -10.75
CA GLY A 16 -20.88 -9.01 -10.68
C GLY A 16 -20.25 -8.59 -12.00
N VAL A 17 -18.96 -8.31 -11.97
CA VAL A 17 -18.14 -7.98 -13.13
C VAL A 17 -17.38 -9.24 -13.54
N PHE A 18 -17.52 -9.66 -14.79
CA PHE A 18 -16.89 -10.88 -15.30
C PHE A 18 -16.01 -10.57 -16.50
N ALA A 19 -14.85 -11.21 -16.59
CA ALA A 19 -13.93 -11.00 -17.70
C ALA A 19 -14.46 -11.66 -19.00
N ASN A 20 -14.45 -10.94 -20.11
CA ASN A 20 -14.83 -11.47 -21.44
C ASN A 20 -13.64 -12.05 -22.21
N VAL A 21 -12.42 -11.75 -21.75
CA VAL A 21 -11.14 -12.18 -22.29
C VAL A 21 -10.21 -12.54 -21.13
N ASP A 22 -9.06 -13.14 -21.43
CA ASP A 22 -8.00 -13.28 -20.43
C ASP A 22 -7.36 -11.90 -20.18
N ILE A 23 -7.35 -11.47 -18.92
CA ILE A 23 -6.78 -10.20 -18.46
C ILE A 23 -5.49 -10.50 -17.71
N LYS A 24 -4.40 -9.81 -18.08
CA LYS A 24 -3.09 -10.00 -17.45
C LYS A 24 -2.97 -9.18 -16.19
N GLN A 25 -2.10 -9.62 -15.29
CA GLN A 25 -1.68 -8.82 -14.16
C GLN A 25 -1.14 -7.46 -14.62
N GLY A 26 -1.61 -6.37 -14.00
CA GLY A 26 -1.27 -4.99 -14.32
C GLY A 26 -2.20 -4.31 -15.34
N ASP A 27 -3.03 -5.06 -16.06
CA ASP A 27 -3.96 -4.51 -17.05
C ASP A 27 -5.05 -3.65 -16.38
N VAL A 28 -5.52 -2.63 -17.11
CA VAL A 28 -6.69 -1.83 -16.71
C VAL A 28 -7.95 -2.59 -17.11
N ILE A 29 -8.76 -2.98 -16.13
CA ILE A 29 -10.03 -3.69 -16.33
C ILE A 29 -11.10 -2.70 -16.78
N MET A 30 -11.22 -1.59 -16.06
CA MET A 30 -12.20 -0.53 -16.35
C MET A 30 -11.74 0.83 -15.83
N GLU A 31 -12.27 1.87 -16.44
CA GLU A 31 -12.16 3.26 -15.99
C GLU A 31 -13.53 3.77 -15.57
N ASP A 32 -13.59 4.46 -14.44
CA ASP A 32 -14.82 4.99 -13.88
C ASP A 32 -14.66 6.43 -13.39
N LYS A 33 -15.72 7.23 -13.59
CA LYS A 33 -15.75 8.64 -13.23
C LYS A 33 -16.39 8.81 -11.85
N ALA A 34 -15.79 9.64 -11.01
CA ALA A 34 -16.37 10.00 -9.72
C ALA A 34 -17.75 10.65 -9.94
N ARG A 35 -18.79 10.04 -9.35
CA ARG A 35 -20.17 10.57 -9.41
C ARG A 35 -20.52 11.38 -8.18
N MET A 36 -20.05 10.95 -7.02
CA MET A 36 -20.26 11.65 -5.75
C MET A 36 -18.93 11.73 -5.03
N LYS A 37 -18.59 12.90 -4.48
CA LYS A 37 -17.37 13.13 -3.67
C LYS A 37 -17.76 13.97 -2.46
N ILE A 38 -17.54 13.43 -1.26
CA ILE A 38 -17.78 14.13 0.02
C ILE A 38 -16.45 14.25 0.75
N VAL A 39 -16.06 15.48 1.08
CA VAL A 39 -14.87 15.79 1.89
C VAL A 39 -15.22 15.75 3.40
N ASN A 40 -14.21 15.53 4.24
CA ASN A 40 -14.32 15.20 5.66
C ASN A 40 -15.01 13.86 5.95
N TYR A 41 -14.77 12.87 5.10
CA TYR A 41 -15.39 11.55 5.16
C TYR A 41 -15.24 10.85 6.52
N HIS A 42 -14.09 11.02 7.19
CA HIS A 42 -13.80 10.39 8.47
C HIS A 42 -14.40 11.13 9.68
N LYS A 43 -14.95 12.34 9.50
CA LYS A 43 -15.48 13.19 10.59
C LYS A 43 -16.99 13.10 10.80
N TRP A 44 -17.64 12.12 10.16
CA TRP A 44 -19.09 11.88 10.09
C TRP A 44 -19.74 12.51 8.85
N VAL A 45 -20.25 11.65 7.96
CA VAL A 45 -21.04 12.04 6.80
C VAL A 45 -22.50 12.13 7.21
N SER A 46 -23.15 13.27 6.98
CA SER A 46 -24.57 13.45 7.25
C SER A 46 -25.43 13.15 6.02
N GLU A 47 -26.73 12.98 6.24
CA GLU A 47 -27.70 12.87 5.15
C GLU A 47 -27.74 14.12 4.27
N TYR A 48 -27.54 15.31 4.87
CA TYR A 48 -27.44 16.56 4.13
C TYR A 48 -26.25 16.55 3.15
N ASP A 49 -25.09 16.04 3.59
CA ASP A 49 -23.90 15.96 2.75
C ASP A 49 -24.13 15.07 1.53
N ILE A 50 -24.82 13.94 1.73
CA ILE A 50 -25.18 13.02 0.64
C ILE A 50 -26.19 13.66 -0.30
N GLN A 51 -27.24 14.30 0.22
CA GLN A 51 -28.24 14.94 -0.61
C GLN A 51 -27.63 16.04 -1.48
N LYS A 52 -26.71 16.84 -0.91
CA LYS A 52 -26.00 17.90 -1.61
C LYS A 52 -25.20 17.40 -2.83
N VAL A 53 -24.63 16.20 -2.77
CA VAL A 53 -23.90 15.60 -3.90
C VAL A 53 -24.80 14.73 -4.80
N PHE A 54 -25.95 14.28 -4.30
CA PHE A 54 -26.95 13.54 -5.07
C PHE A 54 -27.80 14.46 -5.97
N ASP A 55 -28.22 15.62 -5.47
CA ASP A 55 -29.06 16.58 -6.20
C ASP A 55 -28.52 17.02 -7.56
N PRO A 56 -27.22 17.31 -7.74
CA PRO A 56 -26.66 17.70 -9.03
C PRO A 56 -26.35 16.52 -9.96
N LEU A 57 -26.59 15.26 -9.56
CA LEU A 57 -26.38 14.10 -10.43
C LEU A 57 -27.21 14.21 -11.72
N SER A 58 -26.67 13.67 -12.81
CA SER A 58 -27.40 13.59 -14.07
C SER A 58 -28.66 12.73 -13.93
N PRO A 59 -29.69 12.90 -14.79
CA PRO A 59 -30.88 12.05 -14.76
C PRO A 59 -30.54 10.55 -14.92
N ALA A 60 -29.50 10.22 -15.70
CA ALA A 60 -29.01 8.85 -15.85
C ALA A 60 -28.40 8.33 -14.54
N ASP A 61 -27.54 9.10 -13.89
CA ASP A 61 -26.90 8.72 -12.62
C ASP A 61 -27.96 8.59 -11.50
N LYS A 62 -28.95 9.49 -11.43
CA LYS A 62 -30.07 9.38 -10.47
C LYS A 62 -30.90 8.11 -10.67
N LYS A 63 -31.02 7.63 -11.91
CA LYS A 63 -31.68 6.36 -12.23
C LYS A 63 -30.80 5.15 -11.86
N GLU A 64 -29.49 5.26 -11.99
CA GLU A 64 -28.54 4.18 -11.68
C GLU A 64 -28.28 4.00 -10.18
N PHE A 65 -28.14 5.09 -9.43
CA PHE A 65 -27.85 5.09 -7.99
C PHE A 65 -28.73 4.14 -7.15
N PRO A 66 -30.08 4.13 -7.26
CA PRO A 66 -30.93 3.24 -6.46
C PRO A 66 -30.78 1.75 -6.82
N GLN A 67 -30.07 1.42 -7.90
CA GLN A 67 -29.79 0.05 -8.33
C GLN A 67 -28.46 -0.48 -7.75
N LEU A 68 -27.69 0.35 -7.04
CA LEU A 68 -26.49 -0.08 -6.31
C LEU A 68 -26.87 -0.82 -5.03
N HIS A 69 -25.91 -1.53 -4.44
CA HIS A 69 -26.16 -2.29 -3.21
C HIS A 69 -26.52 -1.35 -2.06
N SER A 70 -27.56 -1.68 -1.29
CA SER A 70 -28.00 -0.82 -0.18
C SER A 70 -27.43 -1.24 1.19
N GLY A 71 -26.56 -2.24 1.25
CA GLY A 71 -26.02 -2.75 2.51
C GLY A 71 -27.12 -3.21 3.48
N THR A 72 -26.77 -3.42 4.74
CA THR A 72 -27.70 -3.89 5.80
C THR A 72 -27.72 -3.01 7.04
N LEU A 73 -26.88 -1.98 7.09
CA LEU A 73 -26.87 -1.05 8.22
C LEU A 73 -28.18 -0.26 8.30
N SER A 74 -28.70 -0.13 9.52
CA SER A 74 -29.77 0.82 9.81
C SER A 74 -29.22 2.24 9.70
N GLN A 75 -29.79 3.05 8.81
CA GLN A 75 -29.42 4.44 8.59
C GLN A 75 -30.67 5.29 8.45
N SER A 76 -30.51 6.62 8.50
CA SER A 76 -31.62 7.57 8.40
C SER A 76 -32.38 7.51 7.06
N SER A 77 -31.72 7.09 5.97
CA SER A 77 -32.36 6.95 4.66
C SER A 77 -31.72 5.93 3.73
N THR A 78 -32.44 5.59 2.66
CA THR A 78 -31.95 4.70 1.58
C THR A 78 -30.71 5.26 0.89
N ASN A 79 -30.63 6.58 0.68
CA ASN A 79 -29.46 7.21 0.06
C ASN A 79 -28.22 7.05 0.95
N MET A 80 -28.38 7.26 2.26
CA MET A 80 -27.32 7.04 3.26
C MET A 80 -26.83 5.59 3.27
N ARG A 81 -27.76 4.63 3.20
CA ARG A 81 -27.47 3.20 3.09
C ARG A 81 -26.66 2.85 1.84
N ILE A 82 -27.12 3.29 0.66
CA ILE A 82 -26.43 3.04 -0.61
C ILE A 82 -25.04 3.69 -0.61
N TYR A 83 -24.93 4.95 -0.19
CA TYR A 83 -23.64 5.63 -0.13
C TYR A 83 -22.66 4.90 0.80
N SER A 84 -23.10 4.53 2.01
CA SER A 84 -22.24 3.86 2.99
C SER A 84 -21.69 2.52 2.51
N ALA A 85 -22.45 1.80 1.67
CA ALA A 85 -22.06 0.49 1.15
C ALA A 85 -21.19 0.55 -0.12
N ASN A 86 -21.06 1.72 -0.76
CA ASN A 86 -20.40 1.83 -2.07
C ASN A 86 -19.39 2.99 -2.18
N ALA A 87 -19.25 3.82 -1.15
CA ALA A 87 -18.25 4.88 -1.11
C ALA A 87 -16.87 4.30 -0.77
N PHE A 88 -15.86 4.75 -1.51
CA PHE A 88 -14.46 4.40 -1.31
C PHE A 88 -13.72 5.55 -0.65
N SER A 89 -12.86 5.23 0.32
CA SER A 89 -11.86 6.15 0.84
C SER A 89 -10.64 6.10 -0.08
N ILE A 90 -10.17 7.26 -0.53
CA ILE A 90 -8.94 7.38 -1.34
C ILE A 90 -7.87 8.07 -0.51
N GLY A 91 -6.68 7.49 -0.46
CA GLY A 91 -5.57 8.04 0.32
C GLY A 91 -5.12 9.41 -0.19
N GLY A 92 -4.67 10.26 0.74
CA GLY A 92 -4.24 11.64 0.47
C GLY A 92 -5.32 12.69 0.64
N GLU A 93 -6.60 12.31 0.65
CA GLU A 93 -7.72 13.20 0.97
C GLU A 93 -8.64 12.57 2.02
N ASP A 94 -9.12 13.36 2.98
CA ASP A 94 -10.21 12.94 3.87
C ASP A 94 -11.53 12.99 3.08
N ALA A 95 -11.69 12.11 2.07
CA ALA A 95 -12.81 12.13 1.14
C ALA A 95 -13.37 10.73 0.83
N GLY A 96 -14.68 10.66 0.66
CA GLY A 96 -15.44 9.48 0.26
C GLY A 96 -16.00 9.67 -1.14
N ILE A 97 -15.62 8.77 -2.06
CA ILE A 97 -15.93 8.89 -3.48
C ILE A 97 -16.73 7.68 -3.96
N MET A 98 -17.75 7.90 -4.79
CA MET A 98 -18.52 6.84 -5.42
C MET A 98 -18.24 6.75 -6.93
N TYR A 99 -17.93 5.53 -7.34
CA TYR A 99 -17.70 5.10 -8.71
C TYR A 99 -18.74 4.02 -9.03
N PHE A 100 -19.77 4.36 -9.82
CA PHE A 100 -20.96 3.50 -9.96
C PHE A 100 -20.67 2.18 -10.69
N LYS A 101 -19.74 2.16 -11.65
CA LYS A 101 -19.31 0.93 -12.32
C LYS A 101 -18.46 0.08 -11.39
N ILE A 102 -17.51 0.68 -10.67
CA ILE A 102 -16.64 -0.06 -9.75
C ILE A 102 -17.42 -0.59 -8.54
N ALA A 103 -18.49 0.10 -8.12
CA ALA A 103 -19.44 -0.37 -7.11
C ALA A 103 -20.16 -1.68 -7.49
N ARG A 104 -20.05 -2.15 -8.74
CA ARG A 104 -20.54 -3.47 -9.19
C ARG A 104 -19.56 -4.61 -8.96
N VAL A 105 -18.32 -4.30 -8.57
CA VAL A 105 -17.27 -5.30 -8.32
C VAL A 105 -17.52 -5.91 -6.94
N ASN A 106 -17.62 -7.24 -6.90
CA ASN A 106 -17.92 -7.96 -5.67
C ASN A 106 -16.70 -8.08 -4.75
N HIS A 107 -16.95 -8.45 -3.50
CA HIS A 107 -15.90 -8.64 -2.51
C HIS A 107 -15.17 -9.97 -2.64
N SER A 108 -13.85 -9.95 -2.41
CA SER A 108 -13.05 -11.10 -1.96
C SER A 108 -12.02 -10.63 -0.93
N CYS A 109 -11.75 -11.44 0.11
CA CYS A 109 -10.66 -11.15 1.06
C CYS A 109 -9.27 -11.36 0.42
N MET A 110 -9.23 -11.99 -0.75
CA MET A 110 -8.09 -12.11 -1.64
C MET A 110 -8.52 -11.62 -3.03
N PRO A 111 -8.57 -10.30 -3.25
CA PRO A 111 -9.07 -9.74 -4.50
C PRO A 111 -8.09 -9.98 -5.65
N ASN A 112 -8.61 -10.01 -6.88
CA ASN A 112 -7.82 -10.06 -8.11
C ASN A 112 -7.74 -8.68 -8.80
N SER A 113 -8.35 -7.65 -8.20
CA SER A 113 -8.26 -6.27 -8.67
C SER A 113 -8.12 -5.26 -7.53
N GLU A 114 -7.51 -4.11 -7.81
CA GLU A 114 -7.40 -2.99 -6.88
C GLU A 114 -7.47 -1.64 -7.60
N MET A 115 -7.91 -0.60 -6.88
CA MET A 115 -7.79 0.79 -7.34
C MET A 115 -6.48 1.42 -6.84
N PRO A 116 -5.98 2.48 -7.50
CA PRO A 116 -4.90 3.30 -6.98
C PRO A 116 -5.23 3.85 -5.58
N GLY A 117 -4.19 3.95 -4.75
CA GLY A 117 -4.32 4.45 -3.38
C GLY A 117 -4.47 5.98 -3.26
N SER A 118 -4.43 6.72 -4.37
CA SER A 118 -4.48 8.18 -4.40
C SER A 118 -5.29 8.70 -5.60
N ASP A 119 -5.93 9.86 -5.43
CA ASP A 119 -6.61 10.59 -6.51
C ASP A 119 -5.55 11.28 -7.38
N ASP A 120 -5.63 11.10 -8.69
CA ASP A 120 -4.71 11.75 -9.64
C ASP A 120 -5.21 13.15 -10.06
N GLY A 121 -6.34 13.60 -9.49
CA GLY A 121 -6.94 14.89 -9.75
C GLY A 121 -7.75 14.95 -11.06
N THR A 122 -7.85 13.83 -11.80
CA THR A 122 -8.61 13.78 -13.05
C THR A 122 -10.12 13.65 -12.83
N GLY A 123 -10.53 13.29 -11.60
CA GLY A 123 -11.92 12.93 -11.29
C GLY A 123 -12.34 11.58 -11.86
N THR A 124 -11.38 10.76 -12.29
CA THR A 124 -11.57 9.37 -12.74
C THR A 124 -10.64 8.45 -11.96
N THR A 125 -10.97 7.16 -11.92
CA THR A 125 -10.09 6.12 -11.39
C THR A 125 -10.12 4.90 -12.29
N LYS A 126 -9.09 4.06 -12.15
CA LYS A 126 -8.92 2.84 -12.92
C LYS A 126 -8.87 1.65 -11.98
N LEU A 127 -9.61 0.60 -12.33
CA LEU A 127 -9.50 -0.68 -11.64
C LEU A 127 -8.46 -1.53 -12.35
N HIS A 128 -7.39 -1.90 -11.64
CA HIS A 128 -6.28 -2.67 -12.19
C HIS A 128 -6.38 -4.13 -11.77
N ALA A 129 -6.09 -5.05 -12.68
CA ALA A 129 -5.88 -6.45 -12.34
C ALA A 129 -4.57 -6.60 -11.54
N ILE A 130 -4.64 -7.18 -10.35
CA ILE A 130 -3.48 -7.50 -9.51
C ILE A 130 -3.11 -8.97 -9.55
N GLN A 131 -3.96 -9.79 -10.17
CA GLN A 131 -3.71 -11.18 -10.53
C GLN A 131 -4.19 -11.41 -11.96
N PRO A 132 -3.70 -12.45 -12.68
CA PRO A 132 -4.33 -12.88 -13.91
C PRO A 132 -5.80 -13.25 -13.68
N ILE A 133 -6.69 -12.80 -14.57
CA ILE A 133 -8.13 -13.12 -14.54
C ILE A 133 -8.49 -13.79 -15.86
N ARG A 134 -8.92 -15.04 -15.83
CA ARG A 134 -9.27 -15.78 -17.05
C ARG A 134 -10.63 -15.33 -17.57
N LYS A 135 -10.86 -15.52 -18.87
CA LYS A 135 -12.18 -15.36 -19.48
C LYS A 135 -13.23 -16.14 -18.68
N GLY A 136 -14.30 -15.46 -18.30
CA GLY A 136 -15.42 -15.98 -17.53
C GLY A 136 -15.26 -15.91 -16.01
N GLU A 137 -14.07 -15.58 -15.49
CA GLU A 137 -13.85 -15.37 -14.06
C GLU A 137 -14.42 -14.02 -13.61
N GLU A 138 -14.86 -13.97 -12.35
CA GLU A 138 -15.39 -12.76 -11.71
C GLU A 138 -14.22 -11.89 -11.19
N THR A 139 -14.36 -10.57 -11.37
CA THR A 139 -13.46 -9.57 -10.81
C THR A 139 -13.89 -9.22 -9.39
N PHE A 140 -12.92 -9.12 -8.49
CA PHE A 140 -13.14 -8.85 -7.07
C PHE A 140 -12.24 -7.74 -6.54
N HIS A 141 -12.78 -6.95 -5.62
CA HIS A 141 -12.09 -5.94 -4.82
C HIS A 141 -12.23 -6.24 -3.33
N SER A 142 -11.38 -5.65 -2.47
CA SER A 142 -11.61 -5.73 -1.01
C SER A 142 -12.54 -4.62 -0.55
N CYS A 143 -13.62 -4.98 0.16
CA CYS A 143 -14.55 -4.04 0.78
C CYS A 143 -14.23 -3.84 2.27
N LEU A 144 -13.07 -4.34 2.71
CA LEU A 144 -12.61 -4.34 4.09
C LEU A 144 -11.60 -3.22 4.29
N ALA A 145 -11.65 -2.58 5.45
CA ALA A 145 -10.69 -1.57 5.87
C ALA A 145 -10.45 -1.64 7.38
N GLY A 146 -9.23 -1.28 7.80
CA GLY A 146 -8.82 -1.33 9.20
C GLY A 146 -9.06 -2.71 9.80
N LYS A 147 -9.48 -2.75 11.07
CA LYS A 147 -9.68 -4.00 11.84
C LYS A 147 -10.53 -5.07 11.13
N ALA A 148 -11.40 -4.67 10.20
CA ALA A 148 -12.24 -5.60 9.45
C ALA A 148 -11.44 -6.53 8.51
N ASP A 149 -10.19 -6.22 8.15
CA ASP A 149 -9.34 -7.08 7.32
C ASP A 149 -8.46 -8.07 8.13
N GLY A 150 -8.73 -8.16 9.45
CA GLY A 150 -8.05 -9.02 10.42
C GLY A 150 -8.42 -10.50 10.29
N SER A 151 -8.89 -11.12 11.38
CA SER A 151 -9.18 -12.56 11.43
C SER A 151 -10.39 -12.95 10.56
N LYS A 152 -10.59 -14.24 10.25
CA LYS A 152 -11.79 -14.70 9.54
C LYS A 152 -13.06 -14.28 10.26
N ALA A 153 -13.08 -14.32 11.60
CA ALA A 153 -14.22 -13.89 12.38
C ALA A 153 -14.50 -12.39 12.18
N ASP A 154 -13.47 -11.54 12.23
CA ASP A 154 -13.61 -10.09 12.00
C ASP A 154 -14.12 -9.79 10.59
N ARG A 155 -13.55 -10.47 9.58
CA ARG A 155 -13.94 -10.32 8.17
C ARG A 155 -15.40 -10.71 7.96
N GLN A 156 -15.82 -11.88 8.45
CA GLN A 156 -17.20 -12.35 8.31
C GLN A 156 -18.18 -11.45 9.06
N GLN A 157 -17.89 -11.12 10.31
CA GLN A 157 -18.75 -10.25 11.11
C GLN A 157 -18.96 -8.90 10.43
N HIS A 158 -17.91 -8.30 9.88
CA HIS A 158 -18.03 -7.03 9.16
C HIS A 158 -18.89 -7.17 7.90
N LEU A 159 -18.63 -8.18 7.07
CA LEU A 159 -19.34 -8.37 5.80
C LEU A 159 -20.81 -8.71 6.00
N GLU A 160 -21.13 -9.56 6.98
CA GLU A 160 -22.50 -9.88 7.35
C GLU A 160 -23.23 -8.64 7.87
N ARG A 161 -22.58 -7.88 8.77
CA ARG A 161 -23.19 -6.69 9.38
C ARG A 161 -23.43 -5.56 8.39
N VAL A 162 -22.48 -5.29 7.50
CA VAL A 162 -22.49 -4.11 6.62
C VAL A 162 -23.13 -4.42 5.27
N TYR A 163 -22.83 -5.60 4.70
CA TYR A 163 -23.23 -5.97 3.35
C TYR A 163 -24.26 -7.10 3.30
N GLY A 164 -24.48 -7.83 4.40
CA GLY A 164 -25.52 -8.85 4.50
C GLY A 164 -25.15 -10.21 3.91
N PHE A 165 -23.85 -10.54 3.81
CA PHE A 165 -23.43 -11.84 3.26
C PHE A 165 -22.25 -12.46 4.02
N VAL A 166 -22.16 -13.79 3.96
CA VAL A 166 -21.01 -14.58 4.43
C VAL A 166 -20.04 -14.80 3.28
N CYS A 167 -18.79 -14.37 3.43
CA CYS A 167 -17.77 -14.48 2.40
C CYS A 167 -17.30 -15.93 2.22
N GLY A 168 -17.52 -16.49 1.04
CA GLY A 168 -17.05 -17.83 0.64
C GLY A 168 -15.76 -17.82 -0.18
N CYS A 169 -14.93 -16.76 -0.11
CA CYS A 169 -13.69 -16.71 -0.90
C CYS A 169 -12.67 -17.77 -0.43
N ALA A 170 -11.60 -17.98 -1.22
CA ALA A 170 -10.56 -18.95 -0.90
C ALA A 170 -9.99 -18.78 0.52
N THR A 171 -9.68 -17.54 0.91
CA THR A 171 -9.15 -17.23 2.26
C THR A 171 -10.16 -17.54 3.36
N CYS A 172 -11.44 -17.21 3.16
CA CYS A 172 -12.49 -17.52 4.14
C CYS A 172 -12.86 -19.01 4.16
N SER A 173 -12.48 -19.78 3.14
CA SER A 173 -12.66 -21.23 3.08
C SER A 173 -11.53 -22.01 3.74
N LEU A 174 -10.43 -21.35 4.13
CA LEU A 174 -9.34 -21.99 4.88
C LEU A 174 -9.84 -22.56 6.22
N THR A 175 -9.17 -23.64 6.65
CA THR A 175 -9.43 -24.33 7.92
C THR A 175 -8.11 -24.74 8.59
N GLY A 176 -8.19 -25.19 9.86
CA GLY A 176 -7.04 -25.72 10.59
C GLY A 176 -5.83 -24.78 10.66
N THR A 177 -4.63 -25.32 10.45
CA THR A 177 -3.37 -24.58 10.53
C THR A 177 -3.27 -23.46 9.50
N GLU A 178 -3.78 -23.65 8.28
CA GLU A 178 -3.71 -22.64 7.23
C GLU A 178 -4.52 -21.40 7.59
N LEU A 179 -5.72 -21.59 8.16
CA LEU A 179 -6.52 -20.49 8.69
C LEU A 179 -5.81 -19.78 9.84
N ALA A 180 -5.26 -20.54 10.80
CA ALA A 180 -4.56 -19.95 11.94
C ALA A 180 -3.35 -19.11 11.51
N MET A 181 -2.60 -19.57 10.50
CA MET A 181 -1.47 -18.82 9.94
C MET A 181 -1.93 -17.57 9.17
N SER A 182 -3.01 -17.68 8.37
CA SER A 182 -3.59 -16.54 7.65
C SER A 182 -4.06 -15.45 8.62
N ASP A 183 -4.81 -15.83 9.65
CA ASP A 183 -5.29 -14.89 10.65
C ASP A 183 -4.12 -14.27 11.44
N ALA A 184 -3.10 -15.04 11.81
CA ALA A 184 -1.91 -14.51 12.46
C ALA A 184 -1.17 -13.47 11.59
N ARG A 185 -0.98 -13.75 10.29
CA ARG A 185 -0.34 -12.81 9.36
C ARG A 185 -1.13 -11.51 9.22
N ARG A 186 -2.45 -11.61 9.08
CA ARG A 186 -3.35 -10.45 8.96
C ARG A 186 -3.41 -9.63 10.25
N THR A 187 -3.44 -10.27 11.42
CA THR A 187 -3.37 -9.57 12.71
C THR A 187 -2.07 -8.77 12.85
N ILE A 188 -0.93 -9.37 12.49
CA ILE A 188 0.37 -8.67 12.51
C ILE A 188 0.38 -7.51 11.52
N TYR A 189 -0.05 -7.75 10.27
CA TYR A 189 -0.18 -6.70 9.26
C TYR A 189 -1.01 -5.51 9.77
N MET A 190 -2.15 -5.77 10.42
CA MET A 190 -3.02 -4.72 10.92
C MET A 190 -2.41 -3.89 12.04
N ALA A 191 -1.78 -4.55 13.01
CA ALA A 191 -1.08 -3.84 14.09
C ALA A 191 0.03 -2.92 13.54
N LEU A 192 0.74 -3.34 12.49
CA LEU A 192 1.78 -2.55 11.85
C LEU A 192 1.19 -1.42 10.99
N ASN A 193 0.11 -1.68 10.25
CA ASN A 193 -0.51 -0.67 9.40
C ASN A 193 -1.18 0.43 10.23
N ASP A 194 -1.79 0.12 11.38
CA ASP A 194 -2.35 1.12 12.30
C ASP A 194 -1.26 2.08 12.79
N LYS A 195 -0.10 1.55 13.19
CA LYS A 195 1.07 2.37 13.55
C LYS A 195 1.54 3.25 12.37
N ARG A 196 1.56 2.69 11.15
CA ARG A 196 1.98 3.41 9.94
C ARG A 196 1.03 4.56 9.62
N VAL A 197 -0.28 4.32 9.66
CA VAL A 197 -1.30 5.34 9.39
C VAL A 197 -1.24 6.45 10.43
N ALA A 198 -1.08 6.10 11.73
CA ALA A 198 -0.91 7.08 12.79
C ALA A 198 0.34 7.95 12.56
N ALA A 199 1.48 7.35 12.24
CA ALA A 199 2.71 8.08 11.95
C ALA A 199 2.58 9.01 10.73
N MET A 200 1.96 8.53 9.65
CA MET A 200 1.70 9.33 8.45
C MET A 200 0.77 10.52 8.75
N SER A 201 -0.27 10.29 9.56
CA SER A 201 -1.21 11.34 9.97
C SER A 201 -0.53 12.43 10.79
N GLU A 202 0.48 12.10 11.62
CA GLU A 202 1.26 13.10 12.35
C GLU A 202 2.16 13.93 11.42
N LEU A 203 2.80 13.28 10.44
CA LEU A 203 3.68 13.95 9.48
C LEU A 203 2.94 14.94 8.57
N LEU A 204 1.67 14.66 8.27
CA LEU A 204 0.82 15.53 7.44
C LEU A 204 0.26 16.74 8.19
N LYS A 205 0.45 16.84 9.52
CA LYS A 205 -0.02 18.01 10.27
C LYS A 205 0.80 19.25 9.90
N PRO A 206 0.18 20.42 9.73
CA PRO A 206 0.91 21.68 9.46
C PRO A 206 1.95 22.04 10.54
N THR A 207 1.79 21.49 11.74
CA THR A 207 2.67 21.71 12.90
C THR A 207 3.78 20.66 13.03
N ALA A 208 3.90 19.73 12.07
CA ALA A 208 4.90 18.68 12.13
C ALA A 208 6.31 19.30 12.12
N SER A 209 7.13 18.93 13.11
CA SER A 209 8.53 19.34 13.13
C SER A 209 9.29 18.63 12.01
N PRO A 210 10.10 19.31 11.19
CA PRO A 210 10.96 18.66 10.18
C PRO A 210 11.98 17.69 10.79
N ASN A 211 12.14 17.68 12.12
CA ASN A 211 12.97 16.74 12.88
C ASN A 211 12.20 15.57 13.51
N THR A 212 10.92 15.36 13.16
CA THR A 212 10.23 14.12 13.56
C THR A 212 10.88 12.95 12.83
N SER A 213 11.80 12.28 13.54
CA SER A 213 12.46 11.08 13.06
C SER A 213 11.41 10.00 12.81
N PRO A 214 11.44 9.32 11.66
CA PRO A 214 10.85 7.99 11.53
C PRO A 214 11.32 7.15 12.72
N ASP A 215 10.38 6.51 13.42
CA ASP A 215 10.69 5.62 14.54
C ASP A 215 11.72 4.56 14.08
N ARG A 216 12.66 4.16 14.94
CA ARG A 216 13.58 3.05 14.64
C ARG A 216 12.80 1.79 14.26
N GLU A 217 11.61 1.63 14.82
CA GLU A 217 10.70 0.53 14.50
C GLU A 217 10.13 0.60 13.07
N GLN A 218 10.17 1.75 12.39
CA GLN A 218 9.47 1.95 11.11
C GLN A 218 10.12 1.18 9.95
N VAL A 219 11.45 1.02 9.96
CA VAL A 219 12.16 0.16 8.98
C VAL A 219 11.64 -1.27 9.09
N ALA A 220 11.67 -1.83 10.31
CA ALA A 220 11.25 -3.20 10.57
C ALA A 220 9.75 -3.38 10.32
N SER A 221 8.93 -2.40 10.70
CA SER A 221 7.48 -2.44 10.54
C SER A 221 7.08 -2.46 9.05
N ASN A 222 7.64 -1.56 8.24
CA ASN A 222 7.35 -1.50 6.81
C ASN A 222 7.81 -2.77 6.09
N PHE A 223 9.02 -3.26 6.39
CA PHE A 223 9.53 -4.50 5.82
C PHE A 223 8.68 -5.71 6.24
N LEU A 224 8.38 -5.84 7.54
CA LEU A 224 7.59 -6.96 8.05
C LEU A 224 6.18 -6.96 7.48
N MET A 225 5.57 -5.79 7.32
CA MET A 225 4.27 -5.64 6.68
C MET A 225 4.28 -6.16 5.24
N ALA A 226 5.27 -5.77 4.42
CA ALA A 226 5.44 -6.32 3.07
C ALA A 226 5.56 -7.85 3.08
N ARG A 227 6.36 -8.40 4.00
CA ARG A 227 6.55 -9.85 4.15
C ARG A 227 5.30 -10.58 4.60
N MET A 228 4.48 -9.98 5.47
CA MET A 228 3.20 -10.57 5.89
C MET A 228 2.23 -10.64 4.72
N MET A 229 2.15 -9.57 3.91
CA MET A 229 1.31 -9.53 2.70
C MET A 229 1.75 -10.58 1.68
N GLU A 230 3.05 -10.67 1.38
CA GLU A 230 3.59 -11.69 0.47
C GLU A 230 3.35 -13.11 0.98
N ALA A 231 3.55 -13.36 2.28
CA ALA A 231 3.32 -14.67 2.87
C ALA A 231 1.84 -15.04 2.88
N GLU A 232 0.95 -14.05 2.96
CA GLU A 232 -0.50 -14.23 2.79
C GLU A 232 -0.90 -14.47 1.33
N GLY A 233 0.03 -14.23 0.39
CA GLY A 233 -0.16 -14.40 -1.06
C GLY A 233 -0.75 -13.16 -1.74
N TRP A 234 -0.83 -12.02 -1.03
CA TRP A 234 -1.36 -10.79 -1.61
C TRP A 234 -0.49 -10.34 -2.77
N THR A 235 -1.15 -9.71 -3.74
CA THR A 235 -0.54 -9.07 -4.90
C THR A 235 -1.08 -7.66 -4.94
N SER A 236 -0.25 -6.67 -4.65
CA SER A 236 -0.69 -5.27 -4.56
C SER A 236 0.50 -4.34 -4.74
N ALA A 237 0.26 -3.18 -5.35
CA ALA A 237 1.26 -2.11 -5.38
C ALA A 237 1.69 -1.67 -3.96
N LEU A 238 0.79 -1.83 -2.97
CA LEU A 238 1.07 -1.51 -1.57
C LEU A 238 2.26 -2.31 -1.01
N ILE A 239 2.47 -3.55 -1.45
CA ILE A 239 3.64 -4.35 -1.02
C ILE A 239 4.93 -3.62 -1.42
N GLY A 240 4.96 -3.09 -2.64
CA GLY A 240 6.10 -2.33 -3.13
C GLY A 240 6.29 -1.01 -2.39
N ASP A 241 5.20 -0.29 -2.09
CA ASP A 241 5.26 0.91 -1.25
C ASP A 241 5.82 0.60 0.14
N CYS A 242 5.45 -0.53 0.75
CA CYS A 242 5.98 -0.96 2.04
C CYS A 242 7.50 -1.19 1.97
N TYR A 243 8.00 -1.89 0.96
CA TYR A 243 9.44 -2.04 0.74
C TYR A 243 10.14 -0.71 0.53
N PHE A 244 9.57 0.16 -0.30
CA PHE A 244 10.15 1.46 -0.60
C PHE A 244 10.21 2.35 0.65
N MET A 245 9.16 2.37 1.46
CA MET A 245 9.14 3.11 2.72
C MET A 245 10.11 2.54 3.75
N ALA A 246 10.34 1.22 3.78
CA ALA A 246 11.39 0.63 4.59
C ALA A 246 12.78 1.15 4.18
N VAL A 247 13.03 1.32 2.87
CA VAL A 247 14.28 1.89 2.34
C VAL A 247 14.41 3.36 2.70
N VAL A 248 13.35 4.16 2.53
CA VAL A 248 13.33 5.58 2.93
C VAL A 248 13.78 5.72 4.38
N SER A 249 13.14 4.98 5.30
CA SER A 249 13.47 5.00 6.73
C SER A 249 14.90 4.51 7.00
N LEU A 250 15.37 3.48 6.27
CA LEU A 250 16.70 2.91 6.46
C LEU A 250 17.81 3.88 6.03
N LEU A 251 17.63 4.54 4.89
CA LEU A 251 18.59 5.53 4.39
C LEU A 251 18.61 6.77 5.26
N ASP A 252 17.47 7.20 5.78
CA ASP A 252 17.41 8.30 6.75
C ASP A 252 18.20 7.98 8.03
N GLN A 253 18.12 6.75 8.54
CA GLN A 253 18.95 6.30 9.67
C GLN A 253 20.44 6.31 9.32
N LEU A 254 20.82 5.84 8.12
CA LEU A 254 22.22 5.83 7.67
C LEU A 254 22.83 7.23 7.57
N LYS A 255 22.06 8.25 7.20
CA LYS A 255 22.53 9.64 7.12
C LYS A 255 23.00 10.20 8.46
N ARG A 256 22.52 9.64 9.58
CA ARG A 256 22.83 10.11 10.93
C ARG A 256 24.12 9.52 11.50
N HIS A 257 24.77 8.62 10.77
CA HIS A 257 26.01 7.98 11.19
C HIS A 257 27.21 8.56 10.43
N PRO A 258 28.38 8.69 11.09
CA PRO A 258 29.60 9.23 10.46
C PRO A 258 30.25 8.25 9.45
N PHE A 259 29.65 7.09 9.25
CA PHE A 259 30.07 6.05 8.31
C PHE A 259 28.82 5.36 7.75
N THR A 260 29.00 4.63 6.64
CA THR A 260 27.91 3.91 5.97
C THR A 260 28.21 2.42 5.95
N VAL A 261 27.38 1.64 6.63
CA VAL A 261 27.52 0.17 6.72
C VAL A 261 27.15 -0.45 5.38
N LEU A 262 28.07 -1.25 4.81
CA LEU A 262 27.89 -1.81 3.47
C LEU A 262 26.72 -2.81 3.42
N ALA A 263 26.54 -3.61 4.47
CA ALA A 263 25.46 -4.59 4.53
C ALA A 263 24.08 -3.92 4.46
N THR A 264 23.94 -2.78 5.14
CA THR A 264 22.71 -1.97 5.11
C THR A 264 22.43 -1.39 3.74
N VAL A 265 23.47 -0.96 3.02
CA VAL A 265 23.36 -0.46 1.64
C VAL A 265 22.95 -1.57 0.67
N LYS A 266 23.50 -2.78 0.84
CA LYS A 266 23.11 -3.97 0.07
C LYS A 266 21.62 -4.27 0.28
N LEU A 267 21.17 -4.33 1.53
CA LEU A 267 19.75 -4.56 1.88
C LEU A 267 18.83 -3.47 1.31
N ALA A 268 19.20 -2.20 1.45
CA ALA A 268 18.41 -1.09 0.90
C ALA A 268 18.24 -1.22 -0.62
N HIS A 269 19.29 -1.63 -1.34
CA HIS A 269 19.18 -1.84 -2.78
C HIS A 269 18.29 -3.04 -3.13
N GLU A 270 18.46 -4.18 -2.45
CA GLU A 270 17.61 -5.36 -2.64
C GLU A 270 16.12 -5.06 -2.40
N TRP A 271 15.81 -4.28 -1.36
CA TRP A 271 14.44 -3.91 -1.04
C TRP A 271 13.83 -2.92 -2.06
N VAL A 272 14.63 -2.02 -2.64
CA VAL A 272 14.14 -1.18 -3.76
C VAL A 272 13.83 -2.02 -4.99
N GLU A 273 14.66 -3.02 -5.32
CA GLU A 273 14.38 -3.91 -6.44
C GLU A 273 13.09 -4.72 -6.19
N LEU A 274 12.86 -5.17 -4.96
CA LEU A 274 11.58 -5.78 -4.56
C LEU A 274 10.42 -4.81 -4.69
N ALA A 275 10.59 -3.54 -4.29
CA ALA A 275 9.58 -2.51 -4.45
C ALA A 275 9.16 -2.33 -5.92
N PHE A 276 10.14 -2.14 -6.80
CA PHE A 276 9.89 -2.01 -8.24
C PHE A 276 9.25 -3.27 -8.84
N LYS A 277 9.69 -4.46 -8.42
CA LYS A 277 9.11 -5.73 -8.88
C LYS A 277 7.61 -5.79 -8.56
N GLN A 278 7.23 -5.49 -7.32
CA GLN A 278 5.83 -5.57 -6.87
C GLN A 278 4.94 -4.53 -7.56
N ILE A 279 5.43 -3.29 -7.70
CA ILE A 279 4.68 -2.21 -8.36
C ILE A 279 4.50 -2.51 -9.84
N ARG A 280 5.56 -2.91 -10.56
CA ARG A 280 5.48 -3.23 -11.99
C ARG A 280 4.59 -4.43 -12.31
N ALA A 281 4.45 -5.36 -11.37
CA ALA A 281 3.52 -6.49 -11.54
C ALA A 281 2.05 -6.03 -11.45
N SER A 282 1.77 -4.97 -10.69
CA SER A 282 0.41 -4.56 -10.31
C SER A 282 -0.06 -3.28 -11.03
N ARG A 283 0.86 -2.55 -11.70
CA ARG A 283 0.60 -1.25 -12.32
C ARG A 283 1.25 -1.15 -13.70
N PRO A 284 0.58 -0.47 -14.65
CA PRO A 284 1.15 -0.22 -15.96
C PRO A 284 2.33 0.75 -15.90
N THR A 285 3.18 0.70 -16.93
CA THR A 285 4.25 1.68 -17.11
C THR A 285 3.68 3.11 -17.11
N GLY A 286 4.28 3.99 -16.30
CA GLY A 286 3.84 5.38 -16.17
C GLY A 286 2.78 5.63 -15.11
N SER A 287 2.31 4.61 -14.37
CA SER A 287 1.46 4.80 -13.17
C SER A 287 2.11 5.75 -12.17
N MET A 288 1.30 6.50 -11.41
CA MET A 288 1.78 7.44 -10.39
C MET A 288 2.66 6.75 -9.34
N GLU A 289 2.30 5.55 -8.90
CA GLU A 289 3.06 4.78 -7.92
C GLU A 289 4.49 4.51 -8.44
N LEU A 290 4.61 4.00 -9.66
CA LEU A 290 5.91 3.75 -10.30
C LEU A 290 6.72 5.05 -10.50
N GLN A 291 6.06 6.16 -10.88
CA GLN A 291 6.72 7.46 -11.01
C GLN A 291 7.25 7.95 -9.65
N PHE A 292 6.43 7.87 -8.60
CA PHE A 292 6.78 8.26 -7.24
C PHE A 292 7.97 7.45 -6.71
N THR A 293 7.94 6.12 -6.84
CA THR A 293 9.06 5.26 -6.45
C THR A 293 10.32 5.59 -7.25
N THR A 294 10.20 5.84 -8.56
CA THR A 294 11.34 6.19 -9.42
C THR A 294 11.98 7.51 -9.02
N GLN A 295 11.18 8.57 -8.89
CA GLN A 295 11.64 9.90 -8.51
C GLN A 295 12.18 9.92 -7.08
N GLY A 296 11.45 9.29 -6.15
CA GLY A 296 11.86 9.17 -4.75
C GLY A 296 13.18 8.41 -4.62
N TRP A 297 13.39 7.36 -5.40
CA TRP A 297 14.66 6.64 -5.40
C TRP A 297 15.82 7.50 -5.88
N ALA A 298 15.64 8.22 -7.00
CA ALA A 298 16.64 9.16 -7.51
C ALA A 298 16.97 10.25 -6.48
N TYR A 299 15.94 10.79 -5.81
CA TYR A 299 16.11 11.79 -4.75
C TYR A 299 16.90 11.24 -3.55
N LEU A 300 16.58 10.02 -3.08
CA LEU A 300 17.28 9.37 -1.98
C LEU A 300 18.77 9.14 -2.29
N GLN A 301 19.08 8.72 -3.52
CA GLN A 301 20.44 8.53 -3.98
C GLN A 301 21.23 9.85 -4.02
N ALA A 302 20.63 10.92 -4.56
CA ALA A 302 21.24 12.25 -4.61
C ALA A 302 21.45 12.85 -3.19
N GLY A 303 20.45 12.71 -2.32
CA GLY A 303 20.47 13.20 -0.95
C GLY A 303 21.29 12.35 0.02
N THR A 304 21.90 11.25 -0.43
CA THR A 304 22.76 10.38 0.39
C THR A 304 24.08 10.10 -0.32
N PRO A 305 25.01 11.07 -0.45
CA PRO A 305 26.23 10.91 -1.24
C PRO A 305 27.14 9.75 -0.80
N ASN A 306 27.01 9.31 0.44
CA ASN A 306 27.75 8.15 0.97
C ASN A 306 27.13 6.83 0.52
N PHE A 307 25.81 6.79 0.27
CA PHE A 307 25.11 5.62 -0.26
C PHE A 307 25.67 5.22 -1.62
N ALA A 308 25.75 6.16 -2.57
CA ALA A 308 26.26 5.89 -3.91
C ALA A 308 27.71 5.37 -3.89
N LYS A 309 28.55 5.88 -2.98
CA LYS A 309 29.93 5.42 -2.80
C LYS A 309 29.99 4.02 -2.18
N ALA A 310 29.17 3.76 -1.18
CA ALA A 310 29.07 2.44 -0.56
C ALA A 310 28.58 1.41 -1.58
N LYS A 311 27.61 1.76 -2.42
CA LYS A 311 27.15 0.90 -3.51
C LYS A 311 28.27 0.60 -4.51
N LYS A 312 29.02 1.62 -4.95
CA LYS A 312 30.19 1.42 -5.83
C LYS A 312 31.24 0.53 -5.18
N ALA A 313 31.49 0.68 -3.88
CA ALA A 313 32.41 -0.19 -3.14
C ALA A 313 31.92 -1.65 -3.12
N ILE A 314 30.62 -1.88 -2.89
CA ILE A 314 30.00 -3.22 -2.96
C ILE A 314 30.14 -3.81 -4.37
N ASP A 315 29.94 -3.02 -5.41
CA ASP A 315 30.06 -3.47 -6.80
C ASP A 315 31.50 -3.90 -7.14
N VAL A 316 32.50 -3.16 -6.66
CA VAL A 316 33.92 -3.53 -6.79
C VAL A 316 34.22 -4.84 -6.06
N LEU A 317 33.73 -5.01 -4.83
CA LEU A 317 33.92 -6.25 -4.08
C LEU A 317 33.25 -7.44 -4.78
N THR A 318 32.04 -7.24 -5.30
CA THR A 318 31.30 -8.27 -6.03
C THR A 318 32.04 -8.68 -7.30
N ALA A 319 32.60 -7.72 -8.05
CA ALA A 319 33.42 -7.98 -9.25
C ALA A 319 34.72 -8.75 -8.94
N GLN A 320 35.20 -8.70 -7.69
CA GLN A 320 36.34 -9.47 -7.20
C GLN A 320 35.95 -10.88 -6.70
N GLY A 321 34.67 -11.28 -6.84
CA GLY A 321 34.16 -12.55 -6.33
C GLY A 321 33.80 -12.54 -4.84
N ILE A 322 33.82 -11.38 -4.18
CA ILE A 322 33.48 -11.25 -2.76
C ILE A 322 31.98 -11.00 -2.63
N THR A 323 31.21 -12.07 -2.35
CA THR A 323 29.74 -12.02 -2.23
C THR A 323 29.25 -11.68 -0.82
N THR A 324 30.07 -11.97 0.18
CA THR A 324 29.84 -11.68 1.60
C THR A 324 30.80 -10.59 2.04
N ILE A 325 30.29 -9.53 2.68
CA ILE A 325 31.10 -8.39 3.10
C ILE A 325 32.09 -8.85 4.18
N PRO A 326 33.40 -8.72 3.95
CA PRO A 326 34.41 -9.10 4.93
C PRO A 326 34.34 -8.21 6.19
N PRO A 327 34.66 -8.73 7.39
CA PRO A 327 34.63 -7.96 8.64
C PRO A 327 35.48 -6.69 8.62
N GLU A 328 36.62 -6.70 7.91
CA GLU A 328 37.52 -5.56 7.75
C GLU A 328 37.02 -4.50 6.77
N LYS A 329 35.97 -4.82 5.99
CA LYS A 329 35.30 -3.90 5.06
C LYS A 329 33.83 -3.66 5.45
N PHE A 330 33.53 -3.75 6.74
CA PHE A 330 32.18 -3.64 7.30
C PHE A 330 31.44 -2.35 6.86
N ALA A 331 32.14 -1.21 6.88
CA ALA A 331 31.57 0.08 6.51
C ALA A 331 32.56 0.92 5.69
N ILE A 332 32.06 2.03 5.15
CA ILE A 332 32.90 3.06 4.54
C ILE A 332 32.81 4.35 5.34
N GLN A 333 33.95 5.03 5.47
CA GLN A 333 33.99 6.39 5.98
C GLN A 333 34.10 7.35 4.80
N CYS A 334 33.26 8.37 4.80
CA CYS A 334 33.36 9.48 3.86
C CYS A 334 33.56 10.79 4.61
N LYS A 335 34.40 11.67 4.08
CA LYS A 335 34.66 13.01 4.62
C LYS A 335 34.55 14.01 3.47
N ASP A 336 33.79 15.08 3.66
CA ASP A 336 33.56 16.13 2.66
C ASP A 336 33.14 15.56 1.29
N GLY A 337 32.27 14.54 1.33
CA GLY A 337 31.77 13.88 0.14
C GLY A 337 32.81 13.05 -0.62
N ARG A 338 33.95 12.67 0.00
CA ARG A 338 34.96 11.78 -0.59
C ARG A 338 35.09 10.49 0.21
N PHE A 339 35.28 9.37 -0.49
CA PHE A 339 35.62 8.09 0.16
C PHE A 339 36.99 8.21 0.81
N VAL A 340 37.09 7.85 2.09
CA VAL A 340 38.34 7.93 2.86
C VAL A 340 38.95 6.54 3.03
N LYS A 341 38.21 5.63 3.67
CA LYS A 341 38.65 4.26 3.93
C LYS A 341 37.50 3.31 4.18
N PHE A 342 37.80 2.02 4.07
CA PHE A 342 37.00 0.98 4.72
C PHE A 342 37.21 1.04 6.24
N LEU A 343 36.19 0.62 6.97
CA LEU A 343 36.21 0.46 8.41
C LEU A 343 35.83 -0.98 8.74
N SER A 344 36.54 -1.56 9.69
CA SER A 344 36.11 -2.74 10.42
C SER A 344 34.94 -2.40 11.37
N GLN A 345 34.26 -3.44 11.84
CA GLN A 345 33.18 -3.29 12.81
C GLN A 345 33.67 -2.64 14.12
N ASP A 346 34.87 -3.00 14.59
CA ASP A 346 35.46 -2.44 15.81
C ASP A 346 35.81 -0.95 15.67
N GLU A 347 36.33 -0.54 14.50
CA GLU A 347 36.57 0.88 14.21
C GLU A 347 35.25 1.68 14.21
N CYS A 348 34.18 1.13 13.63
CA CYS A 348 32.86 1.74 13.69
C CYS A 348 32.38 1.94 15.13
N PHE A 349 32.53 0.93 15.98
CA PHE A 349 32.16 1.04 17.40
C PHE A 349 33.01 2.05 18.16
N ALA A 350 34.31 2.13 17.88
CA ALA A 350 35.17 3.14 18.45
C ALA A 350 34.73 4.57 18.09
N ILE A 351 34.38 4.82 16.82
CA ILE A 351 33.88 6.12 16.35
C ILE A 351 32.58 6.50 17.07
N VAL A 352 31.63 5.58 17.20
CA VAL A 352 30.35 5.85 17.91
C VAL A 352 30.58 6.15 19.38
N ARG A 353 31.46 5.39 20.05
CA ARG A 353 31.80 5.62 21.47
C ARG A 353 32.44 6.98 21.68
N GLN A 354 33.35 7.39 20.80
CA GLN A 354 33.99 8.69 20.89
C GLN A 354 32.97 9.82 20.72
N GLY A 355 32.13 9.77 19.68
CA GLY A 355 31.11 10.81 19.46
C GLY A 355 30.11 10.95 20.62
N ARG A 356 29.80 9.87 21.35
CA ARG A 356 28.98 9.94 22.57
C ARG A 356 29.69 10.64 23.72
N LYS A 357 30.99 10.39 23.92
CA LYS A 357 31.78 11.08 24.95
C LYS A 357 31.83 12.58 24.68
N ASP A 358 32.06 12.96 23.42
CA ASP A 358 32.15 14.36 23.00
C ASP A 358 30.83 15.13 23.21
N LEU A 359 29.69 14.44 23.11
CA LEU A 359 28.36 14.98 23.41
C LEU A 359 28.06 15.09 24.91
N GLN A 360 28.67 14.24 25.75
CA GLN A 360 28.51 14.27 27.21
C GLN A 360 29.44 15.29 27.89
N SER A 361 30.51 15.70 27.20
CA SER A 361 31.46 16.72 27.67
C SER A 361 31.07 18.16 27.29
N LYS A 362 29.95 18.34 26.58
CA LYS A 362 29.35 19.64 26.23
C LYS A 362 28.04 19.80 26.98
#